data_AF-A0A2V7VD44-F1
#
_entry.id   AF-A0A2V7VD44-F1
#
_cell.length_a   1.000
_cell.length_b   1.000
_cell.length_c   1.000
_cell.angle_alpha   90.00
_cell.angle_beta   90.00
_cell.angle_gamma   90.00
#
_symmetry.space_group_name_H-M   'P 1'
#
loop_
_entity.id
_entity.type
_entity.pdbx_description
1 polymer ?
#
loop_
_entity_poly.entity_id
_entity_poly.type
_entity_poly.pdbx_seq_one_letter_code
_entity_poly.pdbx_strand_id
1 'polypeptide(L)'
;MGVPAPGQTPAAAPDALERGFKDPPDSAKPRAWWHWLNGNVTKEGITADLEWMKRVGIAGMQMFDGSLGVPLFVDKRLVWMTPEWKDAFRHAAAEADRLGLEMAMAASGGWSETAGPWVKPEEAMKKVVWSETRVEGPRRFTGVLPHPPRLNGRF
;
A
#
# COMPACT_ATOMS: atom_id res chain seq x y z
N MET A 1 66.66 -25.62 13.73
CA MET A 1 65.62 -24.89 12.98
C MET A 1 64.78 -25.90 12.23
N GLY A 2 63.58 -26.20 12.72
CA GLY A 2 62.68 -27.19 12.10
C GLY A 2 61.78 -26.53 11.06
N VAL A 3 61.72 -27.13 9.86
CA VAL A 3 60.85 -26.69 8.77
C VAL A 3 59.39 -27.01 9.13
N PRO A 4 58.44 -26.06 9.00
CA PRO A 4 57.05 -26.34 9.28
C PRO A 4 56.46 -27.27 8.21
N ALA A 5 55.63 -28.21 8.63
CA ALA A 5 54.96 -29.15 7.73
C ALA A 5 54.01 -28.42 6.76
N PRO A 6 54.02 -28.75 5.45
CA PRO A 6 53.07 -28.19 4.50
C PRO A 6 51.72 -28.86 4.70
N GLY A 7 50.67 -28.08 5.01
CA GLY A 7 49.32 -28.63 5.04
C GLY A 7 48.32 -28.01 6.01
N GLN A 8 48.56 -26.82 6.56
CA GLN A 8 47.51 -26.08 7.27
C GLN A 8 47.16 -24.83 6.49
N THR A 9 46.28 -25.00 5.50
CA THR A 9 45.46 -23.88 5.02
C THR A 9 44.65 -23.40 6.21
N PRO A 10 44.69 -22.10 6.57
CA PRO A 10 43.80 -21.57 7.59
C PRO A 10 42.37 -21.96 7.20
N ALA A 11 41.59 -22.52 8.12
CA ALA A 11 40.19 -22.81 7.85
C ALA A 11 39.55 -21.55 7.28
N ALA A 12 39.13 -21.61 6.01
CA ALA A 12 38.50 -20.47 5.36
C ALA A 12 37.33 -20.05 6.24
N ALA A 13 37.31 -18.77 6.64
CA ALA A 13 36.14 -18.20 7.30
C ALA A 13 34.92 -18.61 6.47
N PRO A 14 33.80 -19.06 7.09
CA PRO A 14 32.70 -19.61 6.32
C PRO A 14 32.29 -18.60 5.24
N ASP A 15 32.03 -19.07 4.02
CA ASP A 15 31.67 -18.18 2.93
C ASP A 15 30.45 -17.37 3.34
N ALA A 16 30.56 -16.04 3.30
CA ALA A 16 29.48 -15.14 3.69
C ALA A 16 28.22 -15.37 2.84
N LEU A 17 28.39 -15.76 1.56
CA LEU A 17 27.28 -16.10 0.69
C LEU A 17 26.60 -17.40 1.12
N GLU A 18 27.36 -18.44 1.44
CA GLU A 18 26.81 -19.70 1.93
C GLU A 18 26.02 -19.50 3.23
N ARG A 19 26.56 -18.71 4.17
CA ARG A 19 25.85 -18.38 5.41
C ARG A 19 24.56 -17.62 5.15
N GLY A 20 24.60 -16.55 4.34
CA GLY A 20 23.40 -15.77 4.00
C GLY A 20 22.38 -16.54 3.18
N PHE A 21 22.78 -17.60 2.47
CA PHE A 21 21.85 -18.49 1.78
C PHE A 21 21.16 -19.46 2.75
N LYS A 22 21.91 -19.99 3.74
CA LYS A 22 21.37 -20.90 4.77
C LYS A 22 20.53 -20.17 5.83
N ASP A 23 20.90 -18.95 6.17
CA ASP A 23 20.19 -18.07 7.11
C ASP A 23 19.98 -16.68 6.47
N PRO A 24 18.93 -16.53 5.64
CA PRO A 24 18.68 -15.29 4.92
C PRO A 24 18.38 -14.11 5.86
N PRO A 25 18.97 -12.92 5.60
CA PRO A 25 18.67 -11.72 6.37
C PRO A 25 17.23 -11.26 6.14
N ASP A 26 16.71 -10.39 7.01
CA ASP A 26 15.34 -9.85 6.88
C ASP A 26 15.10 -9.08 5.57
N SER A 27 16.14 -8.53 4.96
CA SER A 27 16.06 -7.88 3.64
C SER A 27 15.76 -8.86 2.49
N ALA A 28 16.01 -10.15 2.67
CA ALA A 28 15.71 -11.19 1.69
C ALA A 28 14.34 -11.86 1.91
N LYS A 29 13.69 -11.60 3.06
CA LYS A 29 12.39 -12.18 3.39
C LYS A 29 11.24 -11.46 2.65
N PRO A 30 10.19 -12.18 2.24
CA PRO A 30 9.07 -11.58 1.52
C PRO A 30 8.25 -10.65 2.44
N ARG A 31 7.51 -9.74 1.80
CA ARG A 31 6.41 -8.98 2.41
C ARG A 31 5.08 -9.48 1.85
N ALA A 32 4.00 -9.26 2.58
CA ALA A 32 2.64 -9.63 2.15
C ALA A 32 1.74 -8.41 1.96
N TRP A 33 0.81 -8.50 1.02
CA TRP A 33 -0.35 -7.60 1.00
C TRP A 33 -1.35 -8.06 2.04
N TRP A 34 -1.79 -7.13 2.88
CA TRP A 34 -2.69 -7.40 3.98
C TRP A 34 -3.90 -6.47 3.90
N HIS A 35 -5.02 -7.04 3.48
CA HIS A 35 -6.25 -6.28 3.19
C HIS A 35 -7.24 -6.40 4.34
N TRP A 36 -7.64 -5.26 4.89
CA TRP A 36 -8.79 -5.15 5.78
C TRP A 36 -10.04 -5.00 4.92
N LEU A 37 -10.81 -6.08 4.83
CA LEU A 37 -11.94 -6.17 3.90
C LEU A 37 -13.25 -5.81 4.58
N ASN A 38 -13.88 -4.75 4.07
CA ASN A 38 -15.19 -4.24 4.49
C ASN A 38 -15.28 -3.95 6.00
N GLY A 39 -14.16 -3.57 6.63
CA GLY A 39 -14.07 -3.27 8.06
C GLY A 39 -14.24 -4.48 9.00
N ASN A 40 -14.08 -5.70 8.47
CA ASN A 40 -13.99 -6.93 9.27
C ASN A 40 -12.62 -7.02 9.96
N VAL A 41 -12.45 -6.27 11.05
CA VAL A 41 -11.16 -6.11 11.71
C VAL A 41 -11.36 -6.14 13.22
N THR A 42 -10.53 -6.92 13.90
CA THR A 42 -10.43 -6.98 15.37
C THR A 42 -8.98 -6.91 15.79
N LYS A 43 -8.69 -6.42 17.00
CA LYS A 43 -7.30 -6.35 17.51
C LYS A 43 -6.71 -7.74 17.73
N GLU A 44 -7.55 -8.69 18.13
CA GLU A 44 -7.21 -10.08 18.32
C GLU A 44 -6.78 -10.72 16.99
N GLY A 45 -7.55 -10.47 15.91
CA GLY A 45 -7.21 -10.93 14.57
C GLY A 45 -5.91 -10.30 14.04
N ILE A 46 -5.72 -9.00 14.28
CA ILE A 46 -4.47 -8.30 13.94
C ILE A 46 -3.26 -8.96 14.61
N THR A 47 -3.30 -9.17 15.92
CA THR A 47 -2.19 -9.82 16.64
C THR A 47 -1.96 -11.23 16.11
N ALA A 48 -3.02 -12.02 15.90
CA ALA A 48 -2.89 -13.39 15.39
C ALA A 48 -2.25 -13.45 13.99
N ASP A 49 -2.65 -12.56 13.09
CA ASP A 49 -2.11 -12.43 11.73
C ASP A 49 -0.61 -12.08 11.77
N LEU A 50 -0.23 -11.06 12.54
CA LEU A 50 1.14 -10.57 12.59
C LEU A 50 2.09 -11.57 13.27
N GLU A 51 1.64 -12.23 14.33
CA GLU A 51 2.41 -13.31 14.95
C GLU A 51 2.57 -14.50 14.00
N TRP A 52 1.55 -14.82 13.20
CA TRP A 52 1.67 -15.83 12.16
C TRP A 52 2.69 -15.43 11.10
N MET A 53 2.64 -14.18 10.59
CA MET A 53 3.61 -13.66 9.63
C MET A 53 5.05 -13.81 10.15
N LYS A 54 5.29 -13.44 11.41
CA LYS A 54 6.61 -13.60 12.05
C LYS A 54 7.04 -15.07 12.11
N ARG A 55 6.14 -15.96 12.55
CA ARG A 55 6.43 -17.41 12.68
C ARG A 55 6.79 -18.05 11.34
N VAL A 56 6.16 -17.64 10.24
CA VAL A 56 6.40 -18.22 8.90
C VAL A 56 7.52 -17.53 8.12
N GLY A 57 8.20 -16.54 8.70
CA GLY A 57 9.34 -15.88 8.08
C GLY A 57 8.99 -14.76 7.09
N ILE A 58 7.79 -14.18 7.18
CA ILE A 58 7.46 -12.91 6.50
C ILE A 58 8.10 -11.77 7.31
N ALA A 59 8.71 -10.80 6.61
CA ALA A 59 9.39 -9.66 7.24
C ALA A 59 8.57 -8.38 7.29
N GLY A 60 7.36 -8.37 6.73
CA GLY A 60 6.50 -7.20 6.78
C GLY A 60 5.23 -7.32 5.96
N MET A 61 4.44 -6.26 6.01
CA MET A 61 3.14 -6.17 5.35
C MET A 61 2.89 -4.80 4.75
N GLN A 62 2.08 -4.78 3.69
CA GLN A 62 1.53 -3.58 3.08
C GLN A 62 0.03 -3.57 3.34
N MET A 63 -0.43 -2.61 4.14
CA MET A 63 -1.80 -2.53 4.63
C MET A 63 -2.69 -1.76 3.65
N PHE A 64 -3.85 -2.35 3.34
CA PHE A 64 -4.92 -1.74 2.56
C PHE A 64 -6.26 -1.85 3.29
N ASP A 65 -7.04 -0.77 3.32
CA ASP A 65 -8.46 -0.83 3.71
C ASP A 65 -9.31 -0.76 2.45
N GLY A 66 -10.12 -1.79 2.22
CA GLY A 66 -10.88 -1.93 0.99
C GLY A 66 -12.28 -2.50 1.22
N SER A 67 -13.26 -2.01 0.47
CA SER A 67 -14.62 -2.52 0.49
C SER A 67 -14.89 -3.33 -0.78
N LEU A 68 -14.68 -4.64 -0.72
CA LEU A 68 -14.86 -5.57 -1.86
C LEU A 68 -16.17 -6.38 -1.78
N GLY A 69 -17.21 -5.82 -1.17
CA GLY A 69 -18.53 -6.47 -1.11
C GLY A 69 -18.58 -7.76 -0.30
N VAL A 70 -17.58 -8.00 0.57
CA VAL A 70 -17.57 -9.18 1.45
C VAL A 70 -18.62 -9.05 2.56
N PRO A 71 -19.24 -10.16 3.03
CA PRO A 71 -20.13 -10.13 4.19
C PRO A 71 -19.45 -9.57 5.44
N LEU A 72 -20.25 -9.19 6.44
CA LEU A 72 -19.76 -8.81 7.76
C LEU A 72 -19.67 -10.06 8.64
N PHE A 73 -18.50 -10.28 9.24
CA PHE A 73 -18.15 -11.40 10.13
C PHE A 73 -17.83 -10.92 11.56
N VAL A 74 -18.00 -9.64 11.82
CA VAL A 74 -17.77 -8.98 13.11
C VAL A 74 -19.02 -8.22 13.55
N ASP A 75 -19.22 -8.05 14.85
CA ASP A 75 -20.40 -7.34 15.37
C ASP A 75 -20.40 -5.85 15.00
N LYS A 76 -19.22 -5.22 15.03
CA LYS A 76 -19.03 -3.80 14.70
C LYS A 76 -17.99 -3.66 13.60
N ARG A 77 -18.45 -3.22 12.43
CA ARG A 77 -17.59 -2.82 11.33
C ARG A 77 -16.71 -1.63 11.74
N LEU A 78 -15.40 -1.72 11.48
CA LEU A 78 -14.52 -0.55 11.54
C LEU A 78 -14.60 0.24 10.23
N VAL A 79 -14.98 1.52 10.32
CA VAL A 79 -15.10 2.41 9.17
C VAL A 79 -13.83 3.23 9.05
N TRP A 80 -13.27 3.31 7.84
CA TRP A 80 -12.04 4.04 7.54
C TRP A 80 -11.98 5.41 8.25
N MET A 81 -10.86 5.66 8.93
CA MET A 81 -10.51 6.91 9.62
C MET A 81 -11.42 7.34 10.79
N THR A 82 -12.40 6.53 11.21
CA THR A 82 -13.07 6.76 12.51
C THR A 82 -12.10 6.54 13.68
N PRO A 83 -12.41 7.04 14.90
CA PRO A 83 -11.54 6.83 16.05
C PRO A 83 -11.20 5.37 16.33
N GLU A 84 -12.15 4.45 16.21
CA GLU A 84 -11.95 3.02 16.45
C GLU A 84 -11.10 2.36 15.37
N TRP A 85 -11.26 2.76 14.11
CA TRP A 85 -10.38 2.31 13.03
C TRP A 85 -8.95 2.77 13.26
N LYS A 86 -8.75 4.04 13.65
CA LYS A 86 -7.42 4.60 13.97
C LYS A 86 -6.78 3.89 15.16
N ASP A 87 -7.60 3.47 16.12
CA ASP A 87 -7.13 2.71 17.28
C ASP A 87 -6.70 1.28 16.90
N ALA A 88 -7.45 0.60 16.04
CA ALA A 88 -7.03 -0.69 15.47
C ALA A 88 -5.76 -0.54 14.61
N PHE A 89 -5.66 0.52 13.81
CA PHE A 89 -4.47 0.80 13.00
C PHE A 89 -3.23 1.08 13.87
N ARG A 90 -3.40 1.82 14.97
CA ARG A 90 -2.35 2.03 15.98
C ARG A 90 -1.91 0.71 16.61
N HIS A 91 -2.86 -0.18 16.93
CA HIS A 91 -2.56 -1.52 17.45
C HIS A 91 -1.73 -2.34 16.45
N ALA A 92 -2.11 -2.34 15.17
CA ALA A 92 -1.34 -3.01 14.12
C ALA A 92 0.10 -2.48 14.01
N ALA A 93 0.28 -1.16 14.03
CA ALA A 93 1.61 -0.55 13.98
C ALA A 93 2.46 -0.92 15.22
N ALA A 94 1.87 -0.93 16.41
CA ALA A 94 2.55 -1.32 17.65
C ALA A 94 2.94 -2.81 17.65
N GLU A 95 2.08 -3.69 17.13
CA GLU A 95 2.38 -5.11 17.00
C GLU A 95 3.46 -5.38 15.95
N ALA A 96 3.45 -4.65 14.84
CA ALA A 96 4.49 -4.73 13.82
C ALA A 96 5.86 -4.33 14.41
N ASP A 97 5.93 -3.22 15.16
CA ASP A 97 7.14 -2.79 15.87
C ASP A 97 7.61 -3.86 16.89
N ARG A 98 6.70 -4.35 17.75
CA ARG A 98 6.98 -5.41 18.73
C ARG A 98 7.59 -6.66 18.11
N LEU A 99 7.13 -7.04 16.91
CA LEU A 99 7.55 -8.25 16.20
C LEU A 99 8.73 -8.02 15.24
N GLY A 100 9.16 -6.77 15.05
CA GLY A 100 10.17 -6.39 14.07
C GLY A 100 9.72 -6.68 12.64
N LEU A 101 8.47 -6.32 12.31
CA LEU A 101 7.89 -6.41 10.99
C LEU A 101 7.81 -5.02 10.36
N GLU A 102 8.25 -4.90 9.11
CA GLU A 102 8.09 -3.68 8.33
C GLU A 102 6.61 -3.47 7.96
N MET A 103 6.06 -2.29 8.25
CA MET A 103 4.70 -1.94 7.88
C MET A 103 4.68 -0.77 6.90
N ALA A 104 4.02 -0.96 5.77
CA ALA A 104 3.72 0.09 4.80
C ALA A 104 2.20 0.23 4.60
N MET A 105 1.79 1.34 3.97
CA MET A 105 0.39 1.65 3.68
C MET A 105 0.26 2.27 2.29
N ALA A 106 -0.87 2.06 1.63
CA ALA A 106 -1.21 2.77 0.40
C ALA A 106 -1.24 4.30 0.59
N ALA A 107 -1.05 5.04 -0.50
CA ALA A 107 -1.03 6.51 -0.50
C ALA A 107 -2.42 7.16 -0.31
N SER A 108 -3.50 6.37 -0.34
CA SER A 108 -4.86 6.80 -0.09
C SER A 108 -5.69 5.69 0.57
N GLY A 109 -6.94 6.00 0.94
CA GLY A 109 -7.92 4.94 1.23
C GLY A 109 -8.12 4.05 0.00
N GLY A 110 -8.41 2.76 0.20
CA GLY A 110 -8.33 1.76 -0.87
C GLY A 110 -6.89 1.28 -1.10
N TRP A 111 -6.55 1.05 -2.38
CA TRP A 111 -5.20 0.61 -2.79
C TRP A 111 -4.47 1.56 -3.73
N SER A 112 -5.20 2.41 -4.45
CA SER A 112 -4.67 3.33 -5.47
C SER A 112 -5.72 4.44 -5.72
N GLU A 113 -5.34 5.63 -6.17
CA GLU A 113 -3.96 6.07 -6.46
C GLU A 113 -3.50 7.06 -5.40
N THR A 114 -3.95 8.31 -5.52
CA THR A 114 -3.71 9.39 -4.57
C THR A 114 -4.94 10.28 -4.57
N ALA A 115 -5.97 9.88 -3.83
CA ALA A 115 -7.25 10.58 -3.80
C ALA A 115 -7.83 10.66 -2.38
N GLY A 116 -8.71 11.64 -2.18
CA GLY A 116 -9.45 11.77 -0.93
C GLY A 116 -10.50 12.87 -1.03
N PRO A 117 -11.49 12.91 -0.12
CA PRO A 117 -12.55 13.92 -0.11
C PRO A 117 -12.04 15.35 0.08
N TRP A 118 -10.78 15.54 0.45
CA TRP A 118 -10.12 16.84 0.60
C TRP A 118 -9.55 17.41 -0.70
N VAL A 119 -9.48 16.63 -1.79
CA VAL A 119 -8.95 17.09 -3.08
C VAL A 119 -10.03 17.90 -3.80
N LYS A 120 -9.75 19.17 -4.11
CA LYS A 120 -10.71 20.04 -4.80
C LYS A 120 -10.80 19.75 -6.31
N PRO A 121 -11.92 20.08 -6.99
CA PRO A 121 -12.03 19.88 -8.44
C PRO A 121 -10.90 20.54 -9.25
N GLU A 122 -10.41 21.70 -8.81
CA GLU A 122 -9.34 22.44 -9.49
C GLU A 122 -7.96 21.78 -9.30
N GLU A 123 -7.80 20.93 -8.29
CA GLU A 123 -6.57 20.20 -7.95
C GLU A 123 -6.55 18.80 -8.59
N ALA A 124 -7.70 18.27 -9.00
CA ALA A 124 -7.84 16.95 -9.61
C ALA A 124 -7.25 16.87 -11.03
N MET A 125 -7.14 15.64 -11.55
CA MET A 125 -6.75 15.35 -12.93
C MET A 125 -7.70 16.02 -13.93
N LYS A 126 -7.15 16.59 -15.00
CA LYS A 126 -7.88 17.39 -15.99
C LYS A 126 -7.90 16.71 -17.34
N LYS A 127 -8.97 16.93 -18.10
CA LYS A 127 -9.07 16.59 -19.52
C LYS A 127 -9.33 17.85 -20.33
N VAL A 128 -8.80 17.89 -21.55
CA VAL A 128 -9.15 18.95 -22.51
C VAL A 128 -10.57 18.70 -23.00
N VAL A 129 -11.38 19.75 -23.03
CA VAL A 129 -12.77 19.75 -23.51
C VAL A 129 -12.97 20.92 -24.47
N TRP A 130 -13.88 20.75 -25.44
CA TRP A 130 -14.19 21.79 -26.41
C TRP A 130 -15.69 21.82 -26.73
N SER A 131 -16.10 22.92 -27.35
CA SER A 131 -17.40 23.07 -28.00
C SER A 131 -17.16 23.64 -29.40
N GLU A 132 -18.08 23.36 -30.32
CA GLU A 132 -17.99 23.85 -31.69
C GLU A 132 -19.21 24.67 -32.06
N THR A 133 -18.99 25.72 -32.85
CA THR A 133 -20.04 26.52 -33.48
C THR A 133 -19.58 26.88 -34.88
N ARG A 134 -20.31 26.41 -35.89
CA ARG A 134 -20.02 26.74 -37.29
C ARG A 134 -20.71 28.05 -37.66
N VAL A 135 -20.00 28.92 -38.37
CA VAL A 135 -20.50 30.22 -38.84
C VAL A 135 -20.14 30.40 -40.31
N GLU A 136 -21.04 31.00 -41.08
CA GLU A 136 -20.79 31.37 -42.48
C GLU A 136 -20.31 32.82 -42.57
N GLY A 137 -19.16 33.04 -43.22
CA GLY A 137 -18.57 34.37 -43.41
C GLY A 137 -18.81 34.97 -44.81
N PRO A 138 -18.49 36.26 -45.02
CA PRO A 138 -18.00 37.22 -44.04
C PRO A 138 -19.13 37.79 -43.17
N ARG A 139 -19.08 37.57 -41.85
CA ARG A 139 -20.03 38.16 -40.88
C ARG A 139 -19.36 38.42 -39.54
N ARG A 140 -19.85 39.42 -38.82
CA ARG A 140 -19.59 39.55 -37.37
C ARG A 140 -20.52 38.59 -36.63
N PHE A 141 -19.97 37.61 -35.93
CA PHE A 141 -20.76 36.74 -35.05
C PHE A 141 -21.17 37.52 -33.79
N THR A 142 -22.42 37.36 -33.36
CA THR A 142 -22.94 37.91 -32.09
C THR A 142 -23.83 36.84 -31.47
N GLY A 143 -23.38 36.29 -30.34
CA GLY A 143 -24.03 35.16 -29.68
C GLY A 143 -23.13 34.58 -28.60
N VAL A 144 -23.68 33.67 -27.80
CA VAL A 144 -22.96 32.95 -26.75
C VAL A 144 -22.48 31.62 -27.33
N LEU A 145 -21.17 31.35 -27.25
CA LEU A 145 -20.65 30.03 -27.62
C LEU A 145 -21.13 28.99 -26.62
N PRO A 146 -21.49 27.77 -27.05
CA PRO A 146 -21.82 26.69 -26.13
C PRO A 146 -20.65 26.46 -25.17
N HIS A 147 -20.94 26.24 -23.90
CA HIS A 147 -19.90 25.88 -22.95
C HIS A 147 -19.41 24.45 -23.22
N PRO A 148 -18.10 24.17 -23.19
CA PRO A 148 -17.59 22.80 -23.26
C PRO A 148 -18.17 21.89 -22.14
N PRO A 149 -18.17 20.55 -22.32
CA PRO A 149 -18.63 19.61 -21.30
C PRO A 149 -17.96 19.84 -19.94
N ARG A 150 -18.75 19.77 -18.86
CA ARG A 150 -18.30 19.92 -17.46
C ARG A 150 -18.28 18.61 -16.68
N LEU A 151 -18.68 17.50 -17.32
CA LEU A 151 -18.78 16.19 -16.67
C LEU A 151 -17.42 15.51 -16.56
N ASN A 152 -17.18 14.90 -15.41
CA ASN A 152 -16.08 13.96 -15.19
C ASN A 152 -16.30 12.69 -16.05
N GLY A 153 -15.23 12.04 -16.50
CA GLY A 153 -15.31 10.79 -17.26
C GLY A 153 -15.36 10.99 -18.78
N ARG A 154 -16.07 10.11 -19.51
CA ARG A 154 -16.17 10.14 -20.97
C ARG A 154 -17.00 11.34 -21.45
N PHE A 155 -16.80 11.73 -22.71
CA PHE A 155 -17.50 12.85 -23.37
C PHE A 155 -18.97 12.52 -23.61
#